data_AF-A0A0B5QGU0-F1
#
_entry.id   AF-A0A0B5QGU0-F1
#
_cell.length_a   1.000
_cell.length_b   1.000
_cell.length_c   1.000
_cell.angle_alpha   90.00
_cell.angle_beta   90.00
_cell.angle_gamma   90.00
#
_symmetry.space_group_name_H-M   'P 1'
#
loop_
_entity.id
_entity.type
_entity.pdbx_description
1 polymer ?
#
loop_
_entity_poly.entity_id
_entity_poly.type
_entity_poly.pdbx_seq_one_letter_code
_entity_poly.pdbx_strand_id
1 'polypeptide(L)' 'MSLQINDIKNAIINGKTVQGYIHWKLTGERVLGVGEASGMFPIDIDTKNYNADMVKKFDKLIASKNFSWKL' A
#
# COMPACT_ATOMS: atom_id res chain seq x y z
N MET A 1 -14.00 11.63 -6.45
CA MET A 1 -12.85 11.84 -5.56
C MET A 1 -11.83 10.77 -5.89
N SER A 2 -10.80 11.10 -6.67
CA SER A 2 -9.78 10.15 -7.15
C SER A 2 -8.71 9.95 -6.09
N LEU A 3 -8.47 8.70 -5.68
CA LEU A 3 -7.35 8.35 -4.79
C LEU A 3 -6.04 8.54 -5.56
N GLN A 4 -5.09 9.27 -4.96
CA GLN A 4 -3.72 9.35 -5.43
C GLN A 4 -2.90 8.23 -4.80
N ILE A 5 -1.74 7.87 -5.37
CA ILE A 5 -0.74 6.95 -4.78
C ILE A 5 -0.44 7.25 -3.29
N ASN A 6 -0.61 8.51 -2.88
CA ASN A 6 -0.46 8.94 -1.49
C ASN A 6 -1.53 8.38 -0.55
N ASP A 7 -2.73 8.09 -1.04
CA ASP A 7 -3.84 7.58 -0.23
C ASP A 7 -3.67 6.10 0.11
N ILE A 8 -3.06 5.32 -0.78
CA ILE A 8 -2.69 3.91 -0.54
C ILE A 8 -1.51 3.81 0.40
N LYS A 9 -0.52 4.69 0.20
CA LYS A 9 0.56 4.91 1.17
C LYS A 9 -0.06 5.16 2.55
N ASN A 10 -0.98 6.12 2.70
CA ASN A 10 -1.63 6.41 3.98
C ASN A 10 -2.43 5.22 4.54
N ALA A 11 -3.16 4.46 3.72
CA ALA A 11 -3.94 3.32 4.19
C ALA A 11 -3.08 2.17 4.74
N ILE A 12 -1.88 1.96 4.18
CA ILE A 12 -0.95 0.90 4.59
C ILE A 12 -0.03 1.37 5.73
N ILE A 13 0.43 2.62 5.63
CA ILE A 13 1.37 3.26 6.56
C ILE A 13 0.73 3.57 7.93
N ASN A 14 -0.59 3.75 8.01
CA ASN A 14 -1.28 4.02 9.29
C ASN A 14 -1.47 2.80 10.20
N GLY A 15 -0.62 1.76 10.11
CA GLY A 15 -0.59 0.67 11.09
C GLY A 15 -1.58 -0.46 10.83
N LYS A 16 -1.68 -0.95 9.59
CA LYS A 16 -2.48 -2.15 9.29
C LYS A 16 -1.78 -3.48 9.58
N THR A 17 -0.49 -3.46 9.91
CA THR A 17 0.23 -4.62 10.48
C THR A 17 0.54 -4.38 11.95
N VAL A 18 0.57 -5.44 12.76
CA VAL A 18 0.89 -5.36 14.20
C VAL A 18 2.26 -4.72 14.41
N GLN A 19 3.24 -5.09 13.58
CA GLN A 19 4.59 -4.54 13.62
C GLN A 19 4.62 -3.05 13.26
N GLY A 20 3.92 -2.63 12.19
CA GLY A 20 3.82 -1.21 11.82
C GLY A 20 3.14 -0.35 12.89
N TYR A 21 2.13 -0.89 13.58
CA TYR A 21 1.49 -0.20 14.70
C TYR A 21 2.43 -0.03 15.91
N ILE A 22 3.16 -1.08 16.30
CA ILE A 22 4.14 -1.00 17.39
C ILE A 22 5.27 -0.03 17.02
N HIS A 23 5.81 -0.11 15.80
CA HIS A 23 6.84 0.80 15.30
C HIS A 23 6.39 2.25 15.42
N TRP A 24 5.17 2.57 14.97
CA TRP A 24 4.61 3.91 15.11
C TRP A 24 4.47 4.35 16.58
N LYS A 25 4.00 3.46 17.46
CA LYS A 25 3.88 3.79 18.89
C LYS A 25 5.22 4.05 19.57
N LEU A 26 6.29 3.39 19.12
CA LEU A 26 7.63 3.54 19.70
C LEU A 26 8.42 4.72 19.13
N THR A 27 8.22 5.05 17.85
CA THR A 27 9.05 6.04 17.14
C THR A 27 8.33 7.33 16.79
N GLY A 28 7.00 7.33 16.77
CA GLY A 28 6.18 8.40 16.19
C GLY A 28 6.18 8.40 14.66
N GLU A 29 7.02 7.58 14.02
CA GLU A 29 7.12 7.49 12.57
C GLU A 29 6.15 6.44 12.02
N ARG A 30 5.49 6.80 10.92
CA ARG A 30 4.66 5.86 10.18
C ARG A 30 5.42 5.45 8.93
N VAL A 31 6.19 4.38 9.06
CA VAL A 31 6.93 3.77 7.98
C VAL A 31 6.75 2.26 8.02
N LEU A 32 6.83 1.62 6.86
CA LEU A 32 6.74 0.18 6.72
C LEU A 32 7.96 -0.31 5.93
N GLY A 33 8.55 -1.42 6.36
CA GLY A 33 9.65 -2.03 5.63
C GLY A 33 9.18 -2.62 4.29
N VAL A 34 10.07 -2.64 3.29
CA VAL A 34 9.79 -3.22 1.96
C VAL A 34 9.39 -4.70 2.05
N GLY A 35 10.01 -5.46 2.96
CA GLY A 35 9.67 -6.86 3.20
C GLY A 35 8.23 -7.04 3.69
N GLU A 36 7.79 -6.24 4.66
CA GLU A 36 6.40 -6.26 5.13
C GLU A 36 5.43 -5.82 4.03
N ALA A 37 5.77 -4.75 3.29
CA ALA A 37 4.93 -4.25 2.20
C ALA A 37 4.71 -5.32 1.11
N SER A 38 5.76 -6.09 0.80
CA SER A 38 5.73 -7.15 -0.21
C SER A 38 4.78 -8.31 0.11
N GLY A 39 4.44 -8.50 1.39
CA GLY A 39 3.45 -9.49 1.82
C GLY A 39 2.01 -9.08 1.52
N MET A 40 1.74 -7.77 1.31
CA MET A 40 0.39 -7.27 1.02
C MET A 40 0.22 -6.80 -0.43
N PHE A 41 1.28 -6.25 -1.04
CA PHE A 41 1.23 -5.72 -2.40
C PHE A 41 2.51 -6.06 -3.18
N PRO A 42 2.40 -6.24 -4.51
CA PRO A 42 3.56 -6.48 -5.34
C PRO A 42 4.52 -5.28 -5.31
N ILE A 43 5.79 -5.58 -5.06
CA ILE A 43 6.89 -4.61 -5.02
C ILE A 43 7.77 -4.82 -6.25
N ASP A 44 8.17 -3.71 -6.85
CA ASP A 44 9.23 -3.64 -7.84
C ASP A 44 10.59 -3.64 -7.11
N ILE A 45 11.42 -4.64 -7.42
CA ILE A 45 12.66 -4.92 -6.68
C ILE A 45 13.72 -3.85 -6.97
N ASP A 46 13.73 -3.28 -8.17
CA ASP A 46 14.72 -2.29 -8.60
C ASP A 46 14.46 -0.95 -7.91
N THR A 47 13.19 -0.56 -7.84
CA THR A 47 12.76 0.72 -7.25
C THR A 47 12.43 0.63 -5.76
N LYS A 48 12.30 -0.59 -5.22
CA LYS A 48 11.87 -0.89 -3.84
C LYS A 48 10.53 -0.22 -3.49
N ASN A 49 9.67 -0.09 -4.49
CA ASN A 49 8.39 0.60 -4.40
C ASN A 49 7.29 -0.29 -4.98
N TYR A 50 6.02 0.12 -4.85
CA TYR A 50 4.91 -0.66 -5.41
C TYR A 50 5.07 -0.84 -6.93
N ASN A 51 4.78 -2.05 -7.40
CA ASN A 51 4.81 -2.36 -8.82
C ASN A 51 3.60 -1.73 -9.53
N ALA A 52 3.84 -0.64 -10.26
CA ALA A 52 2.80 0.16 -10.91
C ALA A 52 1.98 -0.62 -11.94
N ASP A 53 2.60 -1.57 -12.65
CA ASP A 53 1.89 -2.37 -13.66
C ASP A 53 0.94 -3.37 -13.02
N MET A 54 1.33 -3.96 -11.89
CA MET A 54 0.48 -4.87 -11.13
C MET A 54 -0.70 -4.14 -10.49
N VAL A 55 -0.48 -2.93 -9.99
CA VAL A 55 -1.54 -2.02 -9.52
C VAL A 55 -2.58 -1.77 -10.62
N LYS A 56 -2.13 -1.33 -11.81
CA LYS A 56 -3.03 -1.09 -12.95
C LYS A 56 -3.83 -2.33 -13.36
N LYS A 57 -3.18 -3.51 -13.35
CA LYS A 57 -3.86 -4.78 -13.65
C LYS A 57 -4.96 -5.08 -12.64
N PHE A 58 -4.68 -4.91 -11.35
CA PHE A 58 -5.67 -5.13 -10.30
C PHE A 58 -6.89 -4.21 -10.47
N ASP A 59 -6.66 -2.91 -10.63
CA ASP A 59 -7.73 -1.92 -10.84
C ASP A 59 -8.62 -2.26 -12.02
N LYS A 60 -8.02 -2.73 -13.12
CA LYS A 60 -8.77 -3.15 -14.30
C LYS A 60 -9.66 -4.36 -14.00
N LEU A 61 -9.17 -5.32 -13.22
CA LEU A 61 -9.93 -6.53 -12.85
C LEU A 61 -11.10 -6.23 -11.91
N ILE A 62 -10.96 -5.27 -11.01
CA ILE A 62 -12.01 -4.91 -10.05
C ILE A 62 -12.97 -3.83 -10.55
N ALA A 63 -12.75 -3.25 -11.73
CA ALA A 63 -13.51 -2.10 -12.24
C ALA A 63 -15.03 -2.32 -12.27
N SER A 64 -15.50 -3.54 -12.57
CA SER A 64 -16.94 -3.88 -12.62
C SER A 64 -17.58 -4.07 -11.24
N LYS A 65 -16.79 -4.11 -10.17
CA LYS A 65 -17.27 -4.34 -8.81
C LYS A 65 -17.74 -3.06 -8.11
N ASN A 66 -17.56 -1.89 -8.73
CA ASN A 66 -18.00 -0.59 -8.22
C ASN A 66 -17.54 -0.29 -6.78
N PHE A 67 -16.30 -0.68 -6.44
CA PHE A 67 -15.70 -0.25 -5.18
C PHE A 67 -15.47 1.26 -5.17
N SER A 68 -15.62 1.89 -3.99
CA SER A 68 -15.37 3.32 -3.80
C SER A 68 -13.89 3.70 -3.84
N TRP A 69 -12.99 2.72 -3.95
CA TRP A 69 -11.55 2.88 -3.93
C TRP A 69 -10.89 2.15 -5.11
N LYS A 70 -9.66 2.57 -5.39
CA LYS A 70 -8.73 2.00 -6.37
C LYS A 70 -7.33 1.96 -5.76
N LEU A 71 -6.46 1.12 -6.32
CA LEU A 71 -5.04 1.08 -6.01
C LEU A 71 -4.25 2.07 -6.90
#